data_AF-A0A0R3RCT8-F1
#
_entry.id   AF-A0A0R3RCT8-F1
#
_cell.length_a   1.000
_cell.length_b   1.000
_cell.length_c   1.000
_cell.angle_alpha   90.00
_cell.angle_beta   90.00
_cell.angle_gamma   90.00
#
_symmetry.space_group_name_H-M   'P 1'
#
loop_
_entity.id
_entity.type
_entity.pdbx_description
1 polymer ?
#
loop_
_entity_poly.entity_id
_entity_poly.type
_entity_poly.pdbx_seq_one_letter_code
_entity_poly.pdbx_strand_id
1 'polypeptide(L)' 'MAWTPITSQMYEEPSFLRTPHYLNYLSKLISSLNEFQFVLEKSLTYGIE' A
#
# COMPACT_ATOMS: atom_id res chain seq x y z
N MET A 1 -11.97 1.20 1.07
CA MET A 1 -10.58 0.70 1.26
C MET A 1 -10.03 1.32 2.55
N ALA A 2 -9.36 0.52 3.39
CA ALA A 2 -8.93 0.77 4.79
C ALA A 2 -9.90 0.43 5.94
N TRP A 3 -11.06 -0.16 5.65
CA TRP A 3 -12.02 -0.63 6.67
C TRP A 3 -12.16 -2.15 6.64
N THR A 4 -11.04 -2.85 6.46
CA THR A 4 -11.04 -4.30 6.58
C THR A 4 -10.76 -4.66 8.04
N PRO A 5 -11.44 -5.67 8.61
CA PRO A 5 -11.21 -6.07 10.00
C PRO A 5 -9.74 -6.46 10.24
N ILE A 6 -9.04 -6.92 9.20
CA ILE A 6 -7.61 -7.27 9.23
C ILE A 6 -6.74 -6.07 9.62
N THR A 7 -6.98 -4.88 9.07
CA THR A 7 -6.21 -3.68 9.41
C THR A 7 -6.39 -3.29 10.87
N SER A 8 -7.59 -3.48 11.44
CA SER A 8 -7.86 -3.23 12.85
C SER A 8 -7.24 -4.30 13.77
N GLN A 9 -7.06 -5.52 13.28
CA GLN A 9 -6.45 -6.62 14.04
C GLN A 9 -4.92 -6.54 14.04
N MET A 10 -4.32 -5.99 12.98
CA MET A 10 -2.86 -5.92 12.81
C MET A 10 -2.22 -4.63 13.35
N TYR A 11 -2.99 -3.54 13.50
CA TYR A 11 -2.44 -2.23 13.88
C TYR A 11 -3.20 -1.65 15.07
N GLU A 12 -2.48 -1.21 16.11
CA GLU A 12 -3.05 -0.52 17.28
C GLU A 12 -3.37 0.95 17.00
N GLU A 13 -4.10 1.63 17.89
CA GLU A 13 -4.47 3.05 17.74
C GLU A 13 -3.65 3.98 18.64
N PRO A 14 -3.17 5.15 18.13
CA PRO A 14 -3.31 5.65 16.76
C PRO A 14 -2.22 5.07 15.83
N SER A 15 -2.63 4.41 14.74
CA SER A 15 -1.72 3.97 13.68
C SER A 15 -1.95 4.71 12.39
N PHE A 16 -0.86 4.86 11.64
CA PHE A 16 -0.84 5.51 10.33
C PHE A 16 -1.87 4.90 9.38
N LEU A 17 -1.95 3.57 9.34
CA LEU A 17 -2.83 2.80 8.45
C LEU A 17 -4.30 2.75 8.91
N ARG A 18 -4.61 3.22 10.12
CA ARG A 18 -5.99 3.37 10.63
C ARG A 18 -6.49 4.82 10.54
N THR A 19 -5.63 5.76 10.16
CA THR A 19 -5.97 7.18 10.09
C THR A 19 -6.35 7.58 8.65
N PRO A 20 -7.62 7.92 8.36
CA PRO A 20 -8.10 8.18 6.99
C PRO A 20 -7.34 9.28 6.26
N HIS A 21 -6.89 10.32 6.97
CA HIS A 21 -6.14 11.43 6.39
C HIS A 21 -4.81 10.97 5.78
N TYR A 22 -4.06 10.13 6.50
CA TYR A 22 -2.77 9.60 6.05
C TYR A 22 -2.93 8.59 4.91
N LEU A 23 -4.01 7.82 4.93
CA LEU A 23 -4.34 6.89 3.84
C LEU A 23 -4.67 7.62 2.53
N ASN A 24 -5.39 8.73 2.60
CA ASN A 24 -5.66 9.55 1.42
C ASN A 24 -4.38 10.15 0.85
N TYR A 25 -3.44 10.58 1.70
CA TYR A 25 -2.13 11.05 1.26
C TYR A 25 -1.33 9.92 0.58
N LEU A 26 -1.24 8.75 1.25
CA LEU A 26 -0.55 7.58 0.72
C LEU A 26 -1.14 7.13 -0.62
N SER A 27 -2.47 7.11 -0.74
CA SER A 27 -3.17 6.75 -1.97
C SER A 27 -2.82 7.70 -3.13
N LYS A 28 -2.75 9.01 -2.88
CA LYS A 28 -2.34 9.98 -3.90
C LYS A 28 -0.88 9.76 -4.32
N LEU A 29 0.01 9.52 -3.36
CA LEU A 29 1.41 9.25 -3.64
C LEU A 29 1.58 7.98 -4.48
N ILE A 30 0.95 6.88 -4.08
CA ILE A 30 0.98 5.62 -4.85
C ILE A 30 0.34 5.82 -6.23
N SER A 31 -0.73 6.61 -6.34
CA SER A 31 -1.38 6.87 -7.64
C SER A 31 -0.45 7.59 -8.61
N SER A 32 0.42 8.50 -8.15
CA SER A 32 1.44 9.11 -9.00
C SER A 32 2.48 8.11 -9.52
N LEU A 33 2.69 7.00 -8.80
CA LEU A 33 3.60 5.94 -9.27
C LEU A 33 3.04 5.19 -10.49
N ASN A 34 1.73 5.21 -10.72
CA ASN A 34 1.13 4.58 -11.90
C ASN A 34 1.54 5.26 -13.22
N GLU A 35 2.09 6.47 -13.18
CA GLU A 35 2.63 7.15 -14.36
C GLU A 35 3.94 6.50 -14.86
N PHE A 36 4.56 5.66 -14.04
CA PHE A 36 5.83 5.01 -14.35
C PHE A 36 5.64 3.54 -14.70
N GLN A 37 6.37 3.08 -15.71
CA GLN A 37 6.47 1.66 -16.04
C GLN A 37 7.54 1.00 -15.16
N PHE A 38 7.13 0.23 -14.15
CA PHE A 38 8.04 -0.59 -13.36
C PHE A 38 8.40 -1.86 -14.12
N VAL A 39 9.60 -1.91 -14.68
CA VAL A 39 10.18 -3.14 -15.24
C VAL A 39 11.00 -3.80 -14.14
N LEU A 40 10.43 -4.83 -13.51
CA LEU A 40 11.16 -5.67 -12.56
C LEU A 40 11.96 -6.71 -13.35
N GLU A 41 13.26 -6.80 -13.07
CA GLU A 41 14.10 -7.82 -13.69
C GLU A 41 13.65 -9.22 -13.27
N LYS A 42 13.81 -10.19 -14.18
CA LYS A 42 13.37 -11.58 -13.95
C LYS A 42 14.08 -12.26 -12.78
N SER A 43 15.29 -11.80 -12.43
CA SER A 43 16.00 -12.23 -11.24
C SER A 43 15.27 -11.86 -9.94
N LEU A 44 14.49 -10.77 -9.95
CA LEU A 44 13.71 -10.28 -8.82
C LEU A 44 12.29 -10.87 -8.77
N THR A 45 11.76 -11.35 -9.89
CA THR A 45 10.43 -11.96 -9.98
C THR A 45 10.45 -13.49 -9.94
N TYR A 46 11.62 -14.10 -9.71
CA TYR A 46 11.78 -15.54 -9.71
C TYR A 46 10.94 -16.19 -8.61
N GLY A 47 9.94 -17.00 -8.99
CA GLY A 47 9.04 -17.70 -8.06
C GLY A 47 7.73 -16.98 -7.73
N ILE A 48 7.40 -15.88 -8.43
CA ILE A 48 6.11 -15.16 -8.30
C ILE A 48 5.14 -15.52 -9.47
N GLU A 49 5.47 -16.52 -10.29
CA GLU A 49 4.56 -17.08 -11.32
C GLU A 49 3.56 -18.10 -10.76
#